data_AF-A0A542XA38-F1
#
_entry.id   AF-A0A542XA38-F1
#
_cell.length_a   1.000
_cell.length_b   1.000
_cell.length_c   1.000
_cell.angle_alpha   90.00
_cell.angle_beta   90.00
_cell.angle_gamma   90.00
#
_symmetry.space_group_name_H-M   'P 1'
#
loop_
_entity.id
_entity.type
_entity.pdbx_description
1 polymer ?
#
loop_
_entity_poly.entity_id
_entity_poly.type
_entity_poly.pdbx_seq_one_letter_code
_entity_poly.pdbx_strand_id
1 'polypeptide(L)'
;MTPRVRPGGLRELGPTAYAFSRAAGRVMGTAPPAVFTVLGRARRTYWGWLGFAASLMPFGHLPRRESELVILRVAHLRDSAYERAHHERIGRRSGLTTSEIDRTATDLDDQWPVRDAAILRAVDELVGTSDLSDETWTALGRHLDERERLELLLLVGNYTMLATTLHVLRLQPDPPRARNGADRPAARVERSVVADERGAAPARSDHSAGGSSQALGPT
;
A
#
# COMPACT_ATOMS: atom_id res chain seq x y z
N MET A 1 -8.63 9.47 3.60
CA MET A 1 -8.29 9.43 5.04
C MET A 1 -7.00 10.24 5.26
N THR A 2 -6.92 11.10 6.28
CA THR A 2 -5.72 11.92 6.52
C THR A 2 -4.69 11.18 7.38
N PRO A 3 -3.42 11.04 6.94
CA PRO A 3 -2.36 10.41 7.74
C PRO A 3 -2.14 11.10 9.08
N ARG A 4 -1.90 10.34 10.15
CA ARG A 4 -1.61 10.90 11.50
C ARG A 4 -0.20 11.49 11.61
N VAL A 5 0.74 10.97 10.81
CA VAL A 5 2.12 11.46 10.74
C VAL A 5 2.45 11.77 9.29
N ARG A 6 3.01 12.95 9.03
CA ARG A 6 3.44 13.34 7.68
C ARG A 6 4.74 12.63 7.30
N PRO A 7 4.92 12.23 6.02
CA PRO A 7 6.20 11.76 5.50
C PRO A 7 7.35 12.72 5.87
N GLY A 8 8.46 12.18 6.38
CA GLY A 8 9.65 12.95 6.70
C GLY A 8 10.43 13.38 5.47
N GLY A 9 11.01 14.58 5.51
CA GLY A 9 11.99 15.06 4.54
C GLY A 9 13.42 14.81 5.02
N LEU A 10 14.39 15.43 4.33
CA LEU A 10 15.80 15.30 4.65
C LEU A 10 16.14 15.68 6.11
N ARG A 11 15.46 16.69 6.66
CA ARG A 11 15.69 17.17 8.03
C ARG A 11 15.22 16.16 9.07
N GLU A 12 14.04 15.57 8.87
CA GLU A 12 13.45 14.65 9.84
C GLU A 12 14.02 13.24 9.75
N LEU A 13 14.41 12.80 8.56
CA LEU A 13 14.96 11.45 8.33
C LEU A 13 16.49 11.41 8.49
N GLY A 14 17.16 12.54 8.31
CA GLY A 14 18.59 12.58 8.05
C GLY A 14 18.94 12.05 6.65
N PRO A 15 20.21 12.22 6.22
CA PRO A 15 20.63 11.94 4.84
C PRO A 15 20.48 10.47 4.45
N THR A 16 20.75 9.54 5.36
CA THR A 16 20.76 8.09 5.09
C THR A 16 19.36 7.53 4.85
N ALA A 17 18.42 7.72 5.76
CA ALA A 17 17.05 7.23 5.61
C ALA A 17 16.30 7.97 4.49
N TYR A 18 16.59 9.25 4.29
CA TYR A 18 16.07 10.00 3.14
C TYR A 18 16.55 9.42 1.81
N ALA A 19 17.85 9.18 1.65
CA ALA A 19 18.40 8.58 0.43
C ALA A 19 17.86 7.16 0.20
N PHE A 20 17.77 6.36 1.28
CA PHE A 20 17.23 5.00 1.23
C PHE A 20 15.77 4.98 0.75
N SER A 21 14.87 5.76 1.37
CA SER A 21 13.44 5.80 0.99
C SER A 21 13.24 6.22 -0.47
N ARG A 22 14.05 7.17 -0.94
CA ARG A 22 14.10 7.58 -2.35
C ARG A 22 14.56 6.45 -3.27
N ALA A 23 15.58 5.69 -2.90
CA ALA A 23 16.07 4.56 -3.67
C ALA A 23 15.03 3.43 -3.73
N ALA A 24 14.44 3.09 -2.58
CA ALA A 24 13.37 2.09 -2.48
C ALA A 24 12.19 2.43 -3.38
N GLY A 25 11.70 3.67 -3.36
CA GLY A 25 10.60 4.09 -4.26
C GLY A 25 10.93 3.92 -5.74
N ARG A 26 12.19 4.12 -6.16
CA ARG A 26 12.60 3.88 -7.54
C ARG A 26 12.57 2.40 -7.90
N VAL A 27 13.11 1.53 -7.04
CA VAL A 27 13.13 0.06 -7.22
C VAL A 27 11.72 -0.53 -7.19
N MET A 28 10.84 0.06 -6.39
CA MET A 28 9.45 -0.38 -6.25
C MET A 28 8.53 0.22 -7.31
N GLY A 29 8.91 1.30 -7.97
CA GLY A 29 8.06 2.02 -8.94
C GLY A 29 6.97 2.87 -8.29
N THR A 30 7.20 3.33 -7.06
CA THR A 30 6.28 4.18 -6.26
C THR A 30 6.88 5.55 -5.97
N ALA A 31 6.08 6.46 -5.40
CA ALA A 31 6.64 7.50 -4.54
C ALA A 31 7.51 6.89 -3.42
N PRO A 32 8.41 7.66 -2.77
CA PRO A 32 9.17 7.16 -1.62
C PRO A 32 8.21 6.52 -0.59
N PRO A 33 8.37 5.23 -0.27
CA PRO A 33 7.35 4.52 0.49
C PRO A 33 7.03 5.20 1.82
N ALA A 34 5.73 5.42 2.08
CA ALA A 34 5.26 6.08 3.28
C ALA A 34 5.74 5.38 4.55
N VAL A 35 5.81 4.04 4.55
CA VAL A 35 6.35 3.25 5.68
C VAL A 35 7.77 3.69 6.05
N PHE A 36 8.66 3.89 5.07
CA PHE A 36 10.05 4.30 5.33
C PHE A 36 10.15 5.78 5.72
N THR A 37 9.36 6.65 5.10
CA THR A 37 9.40 8.09 5.37
C THR A 37 8.68 8.48 6.65
N VAL A 38 7.75 7.67 7.15
CA VAL A 38 7.06 7.91 8.42
C VAL A 38 7.79 7.24 9.58
N LEU A 39 8.11 5.94 9.47
CA LEU A 39 8.82 5.24 10.54
C LEU A 39 10.27 5.75 10.69
N GLY A 40 10.90 6.19 9.60
CA GLY A 40 12.25 6.75 9.62
C GLY A 40 12.44 7.97 10.52
N ARG A 41 11.34 8.62 10.94
CA ARG A 41 11.37 9.69 11.95
C ARG A 41 11.82 9.18 13.32
N ALA A 42 11.54 7.91 13.65
CA ALA A 42 12.00 7.24 14.87
C ALA A 42 13.38 6.58 14.66
N ARG A 43 14.36 7.37 14.21
CA ARG A 43 15.66 6.99 13.64
C ARG A 43 16.27 5.68 14.18
N ARG A 44 16.49 5.56 15.50
CA ARG A 44 17.11 4.37 16.11
C ARG A 44 16.24 3.12 15.97
N THR A 45 14.96 3.23 16.34
CA THR A 45 13.98 2.14 16.24
C THR A 45 13.78 1.73 14.78
N TYR A 46 13.73 2.70 13.87
CA TYR A 46 13.58 2.44 12.44
C TYR A 46 14.67 1.53 11.89
N TRP A 47 15.95 1.81 12.15
CA TRP A 47 17.03 0.99 11.61
C TRP A 47 17.09 -0.39 12.27
N GLY A 48 16.79 -0.49 13.56
CA GLY A 48 16.67 -1.79 14.24
C GLY A 48 15.56 -2.65 13.65
N TRP A 49 14.36 -2.06 13.48
CA TRP A 49 13.23 -2.73 12.84
C TRP A 49 13.52 -3.09 11.39
N LEU A 50 14.12 -2.19 10.60
CA LEU A 50 14.41 -2.45 9.19
C LEU A 50 15.42 -3.59 9.02
N GLY A 51 16.42 -3.68 9.90
CA GLY A 51 17.36 -4.80 9.92
C GLY A 51 16.67 -6.14 10.23
N PHE A 52 15.82 -6.17 11.26
CA PHE A 52 15.02 -7.34 11.60
C PHE A 52 14.03 -7.73 10.48
N ALA A 53 13.30 -6.76 9.92
CA ALA A 53 12.39 -7.02 8.81
C ALA A 53 13.15 -7.56 7.59
N ALA A 54 14.35 -7.01 7.30
CA ALA A 54 15.20 -7.47 6.21
C ALA A 54 15.70 -8.91 6.40
N SER A 55 15.97 -9.35 7.64
CA SER A 55 16.36 -10.72 7.93
C SER A 55 15.21 -11.72 7.77
N LEU A 56 13.95 -11.26 7.74
CA LEU A 56 12.80 -12.10 7.41
C LEU A 56 12.45 -12.02 5.91
N MET A 57 12.56 -10.84 5.32
CA MET A 57 12.39 -10.61 3.88
C MET A 57 13.18 -9.35 3.46
N PRO A 58 14.11 -9.44 2.50
CA PRO A 58 14.26 -10.52 1.53
C PRO A 58 15.29 -11.61 1.89
N PHE A 59 15.91 -11.57 3.07
CA PHE A 59 17.06 -12.41 3.43
C PHE A 59 16.74 -13.55 4.42
N GLY A 60 15.46 -13.91 4.58
CA GLY A 60 15.05 -15.04 5.41
C GLY A 60 15.39 -16.40 4.79
N HIS A 61 15.35 -17.43 5.63
CA HIS A 61 15.35 -18.85 5.28
C HIS A 61 14.06 -19.27 4.56
N LEU A 62 12.89 -18.70 4.90
CA LEU A 62 11.66 -19.02 4.19
C LEU A 62 11.76 -18.53 2.73
N PRO A 63 11.54 -19.41 1.72
CA PRO A 63 11.60 -19.05 0.31
C PRO A 63 10.77 -17.80 -0.01
N ARG A 64 11.33 -16.92 -0.85
CA ARG A 64 10.71 -15.61 -1.11
C ARG A 64 9.24 -15.70 -1.55
N ARG A 65 8.88 -16.66 -2.41
CA ARG A 65 7.50 -16.88 -2.84
C ARG A 65 6.56 -17.15 -1.65
N GLU A 66 6.99 -17.98 -0.72
CA GLU A 66 6.23 -18.39 0.47
C GLU A 66 6.11 -17.23 1.46
N SER A 67 7.17 -16.46 1.66
CA SER A 67 7.11 -15.24 2.48
C SER A 67 6.08 -14.24 1.94
N GLU A 68 5.97 -14.07 0.61
CA GLU A 68 4.94 -13.21 0.03
C GLU A 68 3.52 -13.77 0.21
N LEU A 69 3.31 -15.09 0.19
CA LEU A 69 2.00 -15.69 0.53
C LEU A 69 1.61 -15.38 1.97
N VAL A 70 2.55 -15.56 2.92
CA VAL A 70 2.34 -15.24 4.33
C VAL A 70 1.93 -13.77 4.49
N ILE A 71 2.68 -12.86 3.86
CA ILE A 71 2.44 -11.43 4.01
C ILE A 71 1.10 -11.02 3.39
N LEU A 72 0.76 -11.54 2.21
CA LEU A 72 -0.52 -11.27 1.55
C LEU A 72 -1.69 -11.79 2.37
N ARG A 73 -1.56 -12.96 3.00
CA ARG A 73 -2.57 -13.53 3.88
C ARG A 73 -2.75 -12.71 5.15
N VAL A 74 -1.66 -12.31 5.81
CA VAL A 74 -1.70 -11.39 6.96
C VAL A 74 -2.38 -10.06 6.57
N ALA A 75 -2.02 -9.50 5.41
CA ALA A 75 -2.59 -8.25 4.94
C ALA A 75 -4.10 -8.37 4.72
N HIS A 76 -4.60 -9.51 4.23
CA HIS A 76 -6.03 -9.77 4.13
C HIS A 76 -6.70 -9.84 5.52
N LEU A 77 -6.17 -10.68 6.43
CA LEU A 77 -6.74 -10.88 7.77
C LEU A 77 -6.71 -9.61 8.64
N ARG A 78 -5.81 -8.67 8.35
CA ARG A 78 -5.69 -7.38 9.04
C ARG A 78 -6.32 -6.20 8.29
N ASP A 79 -6.98 -6.44 7.16
CA ASP A 79 -7.55 -5.40 6.29
C ASP A 79 -6.52 -4.29 5.92
N SER A 80 -5.29 -4.72 5.63
CA SER A 80 -4.15 -3.84 5.36
C SER A 80 -3.98 -3.60 3.87
N ALA A 81 -4.73 -2.65 3.33
CA ALA A 81 -4.61 -2.26 1.91
C ALA A 81 -3.18 -1.80 1.53
N TYR A 82 -2.46 -1.18 2.47
CA TYR A 82 -1.08 -0.73 2.25
C TYR A 82 -0.13 -1.89 1.99
N GLU A 83 -0.13 -2.89 2.88
CA GLU A 83 0.74 -4.06 2.72
C GLU A 83 0.31 -4.85 1.49
N ARG A 84 -0.99 -5.08 1.30
CA ARG A 84 -1.47 -5.81 0.13
C ARG A 84 -0.96 -5.17 -1.17
N ALA A 85 -1.12 -3.87 -1.35
CA ALA A 85 -0.67 -3.20 -2.57
C ALA A 85 0.85 -3.33 -2.86
N HIS A 86 1.69 -3.37 -1.81
CA HIS A 86 3.12 -3.60 -1.95
C HIS A 86 3.44 -5.05 -2.29
N HIS A 87 2.84 -5.97 -1.53
CA HIS A 87 3.19 -7.38 -1.59
C HIS A 87 2.55 -8.10 -2.78
N GLU A 88 1.48 -7.59 -3.36
CA GLU A 88 1.00 -8.09 -4.66
C GLU A 88 2.05 -7.85 -5.76
N ARG A 89 2.76 -6.72 -5.73
CA ARG A 89 3.78 -6.39 -6.72
C ARG A 89 5.06 -7.18 -6.49
N ILE A 90 5.43 -7.37 -5.24
CA ILE A 90 6.62 -8.14 -4.86
C ILE A 90 6.37 -9.63 -5.08
N GLY A 91 5.21 -10.13 -4.71
CA GLY A 91 4.72 -11.48 -4.96
C GLY A 91 4.80 -11.87 -6.44
N ARG A 92 4.27 -11.04 -7.34
CA ARG A 92 4.38 -11.28 -8.80
C ARG A 92 5.83 -11.40 -9.27
N ARG A 93 6.74 -10.55 -8.76
CA ARG A 93 8.18 -10.63 -9.07
C ARG A 93 8.88 -11.84 -8.45
N SER A 94 8.25 -12.46 -7.46
CA SER A 94 8.75 -13.61 -6.71
C SER A 94 8.09 -14.93 -7.15
N GLY A 95 7.34 -14.91 -8.26
CA GLY A 95 6.76 -16.10 -8.89
C GLY A 95 5.32 -16.41 -8.50
N LEU A 96 4.65 -15.57 -7.71
CA LEU A 96 3.20 -15.72 -7.50
C LEU A 96 2.41 -15.32 -8.73
N THR A 97 1.47 -16.18 -9.10
CA THR A 97 0.46 -15.91 -10.12
C THR A 97 -0.60 -14.96 -9.58
N THR A 98 -1.33 -14.29 -10.48
CA THR A 98 -2.49 -13.47 -10.10
C THR A 98 -3.54 -14.30 -9.35
N SER A 99 -3.79 -15.53 -9.78
CA SER A 99 -4.74 -16.44 -9.13
C SER A 99 -4.36 -16.75 -7.67
N GLU A 100 -3.09 -17.06 -7.41
CA GLU A 100 -2.61 -17.29 -6.03
C GLU A 100 -2.75 -16.04 -5.17
N ILE A 101 -2.37 -14.88 -5.70
CA ILE A 101 -2.51 -13.59 -5.00
C ILE A 101 -3.97 -13.30 -4.65
N ASP A 102 -4.90 -13.53 -5.58
CA ASP A 102 -6.31 -13.28 -5.36
C ASP A 102 -6.87 -14.25 -4.31
N ARG A 103 -6.49 -15.54 -4.39
CA ARG A 103 -6.90 -16.58 -3.42
C ARG A 103 -6.36 -16.35 -2.00
N THR A 104 -5.29 -15.57 -1.81
CA THR A 104 -4.89 -15.17 -0.44
C THR A 104 -5.95 -14.31 0.27
N ALA A 105 -6.88 -13.70 -0.46
CA ALA A 105 -7.98 -12.89 0.06
C ALA A 105 -9.33 -13.61 0.13
N THR A 106 -9.34 -14.94 -0.04
CA THR A 106 -10.55 -15.77 0.07
C THR A 106 -10.39 -16.79 1.18
N ASP A 107 -11.44 -17.52 1.49
CA ASP A 107 -11.31 -18.70 2.37
C ASP A 107 -10.33 -19.71 1.75
N LEU A 108 -9.59 -20.41 2.60
CA LEU A 108 -8.65 -21.43 2.15
C LEU A 108 -9.42 -22.61 1.57
N ASP A 109 -9.06 -22.98 0.35
CA ASP A 109 -9.63 -24.12 -0.36
C ASP A 109 -8.57 -25.23 -0.56
N ASP A 110 -9.01 -26.42 -0.95
CA ASP A 110 -8.16 -27.61 -1.10
C ASP A 110 -7.26 -27.61 -2.36
N GLN A 111 -7.29 -26.54 -3.17
CA GLN A 111 -6.50 -26.42 -4.40
C GLN A 111 -5.12 -25.80 -4.16
N TRP A 112 -4.80 -25.40 -2.92
CA TRP A 112 -3.43 -24.98 -2.58
C TRP A 112 -2.49 -26.20 -2.56
N PRO A 113 -1.24 -26.05 -3.06
CA PRO A 113 -0.21 -27.05 -2.81
C PRO A 113 -0.08 -27.34 -1.32
N VAL A 114 0.14 -28.60 -0.95
CA VAL A 114 0.10 -29.05 0.47
C VAL A 114 1.00 -28.20 1.39
N ARG A 115 2.21 -27.85 0.93
CA ARG A 115 3.14 -26.97 1.66
C ARG A 115 2.57 -25.56 1.85
N ASP A 116 2.03 -24.95 0.79
CA ASP A 116 1.43 -23.61 0.87
C ASP A 116 0.18 -23.61 1.76
N ALA A 117 -0.66 -24.65 1.68
CA ALA A 117 -1.85 -24.81 2.51
C ALA A 117 -1.50 -24.89 4.00
N ALA A 118 -0.44 -25.64 4.36
CA ALA A 118 0.04 -25.72 5.74
C ALA A 118 0.53 -24.37 6.26
N ILE A 119 1.27 -23.62 5.43
CA ILE A 119 1.73 -22.26 5.76
C ILE A 119 0.54 -21.32 5.96
N LEU A 120 -0.40 -21.27 5.01
CA LEU A 120 -1.55 -20.37 5.08
C LEU A 120 -2.47 -20.68 6.28
N ARG A 121 -2.69 -21.96 6.59
CA ARG A 121 -3.44 -22.37 7.79
C ARG A 121 -2.77 -21.89 9.08
N ALA A 122 -1.45 -22.00 9.16
CA ALA A 122 -0.70 -21.48 10.30
C ALA A 122 -0.81 -19.96 10.42
N VAL A 123 -0.84 -19.22 9.31
CA VAL A 123 -1.10 -17.77 9.33
C VAL A 123 -2.48 -17.47 9.90
N ASP A 124 -3.51 -18.20 9.47
CA ASP A 124 -4.89 -18.00 9.93
C ASP A 124 -5.02 -18.22 11.44
N GLU A 125 -4.45 -19.31 11.96
CA GLU A 125 -4.43 -19.58 13.42
C GLU A 125 -3.65 -18.49 14.17
N LEU A 126 -2.42 -18.18 13.75
CA LEU A 126 -1.60 -17.18 14.45
C LEU A 126 -2.25 -15.79 14.50
N VAL A 127 -2.89 -15.35 13.41
CA VAL A 127 -3.54 -14.03 13.38
C VAL A 127 -4.88 -14.06 14.11
N GLY A 128 -5.62 -15.16 14.05
CA GLY A 128 -6.95 -15.31 14.64
C GLY A 128 -6.94 -15.59 16.14
N THR A 129 -6.04 -16.45 16.61
CA THR A 129 -5.99 -16.96 17.99
C THR A 129 -4.71 -16.58 18.74
N SER A 130 -3.69 -16.07 18.04
CA SER A 130 -2.34 -15.87 18.61
C SER A 130 -1.69 -17.16 19.10
N ASP A 131 -2.11 -18.31 18.56
CA ASP A 131 -1.60 -19.63 18.93
C ASP A 131 -1.58 -20.55 17.70
N LEU A 132 -0.92 -21.71 17.83
CA LEU A 132 -0.99 -22.81 16.88
C LEU A 132 -1.41 -24.09 17.57
N SER A 133 -2.35 -24.80 16.98
CA SER A 133 -2.66 -26.17 17.38
C SER A 133 -1.46 -27.11 17.15
N ASP A 134 -1.36 -28.15 17.99
CA ASP A 134 -0.33 -29.20 17.83
C ASP A 134 -0.42 -29.89 16.48
N GLU A 135 -1.63 -29.99 15.91
CA GLU A 135 -1.86 -30.54 14.58
C GLU A 135 -1.22 -29.67 13.50
N THR A 136 -1.45 -28.35 13.52
CA THR A 136 -0.85 -27.41 12.58
C THR A 136 0.66 -27.32 12.74
N TRP A 137 1.17 -27.29 13.99
CA TRP A 137 2.60 -27.34 14.25
C TRP A 137 3.26 -28.61 13.68
N THR A 138 2.63 -29.77 13.89
CA THR A 138 3.11 -31.05 13.35
C THR A 138 3.05 -31.07 11.83
N ALA A 139 1.99 -30.53 11.22
CA ALA A 139 1.85 -30.46 9.77
C ALA A 139 2.92 -29.56 9.13
N LEU A 140 3.21 -28.40 9.72
CA LEU A 140 4.32 -27.55 9.28
C LEU A 140 5.65 -28.30 9.30
N GLY A 141 5.92 -29.08 10.36
CA GLY A 141 7.17 -29.86 10.50
C GLY A 141 7.39 -30.92 9.42
N ARG A 142 6.36 -31.29 8.64
CA ARG A 142 6.50 -32.20 7.48
C ARG A 142 7.06 -31.49 6.24
N HIS A 143 7.01 -30.16 6.21
CA HIS A 143 7.35 -29.36 5.03
C HIS A 143 8.42 -28.31 5.30
N LEU A 144 8.53 -27.82 6.52
CA LEU A 144 9.45 -26.77 6.94
C LEU A 144 10.44 -27.31 7.97
N ASP A 145 11.71 -26.92 7.81
CA ASP A 145 12.71 -27.16 8.84
C ASP A 145 12.47 -26.27 10.08
N GLU A 146 13.28 -26.41 11.11
CA GLU A 146 13.13 -25.62 12.34
C GLU A 146 13.38 -24.13 12.14
N ARG A 147 14.31 -23.75 11.26
CA ARG A 147 14.62 -22.34 10.98
C ARG A 147 13.49 -21.68 10.22
N GLU A 148 12.96 -22.35 9.19
CA GLU A 148 11.80 -21.89 8.42
C GLU A 148 10.57 -21.74 9.32
N ARG A 149 10.31 -22.67 10.26
CA ARG A 149 9.19 -22.56 11.21
C ARG A 149 9.34 -21.37 12.15
N LEU A 150 10.51 -21.19 12.76
CA LEU A 150 10.75 -20.03 13.64
C LEU A 150 10.60 -18.71 12.88
N GLU A 151 11.12 -18.65 11.65
CA GLU A 151 10.94 -17.48 10.80
C GLU A 151 9.50 -17.24 10.38
N LEU A 152 8.72 -18.28 10.09
CA LEU A 152 7.29 -18.16 9.81
C LEU A 152 6.56 -17.44 10.96
N LEU A 153 6.81 -17.85 12.21
CA LEU A 153 6.23 -17.22 13.40
C LEU A 153 6.62 -15.73 13.48
N LEU A 154 7.91 -15.42 13.31
CA LEU A 154 8.43 -14.06 13.36
C LEU A 154 7.93 -13.19 12.19
N LEU A 155 7.76 -13.77 11.01
CA LEU A 155 7.24 -13.11 9.82
C LEU A 155 5.77 -12.73 10.01
N VAL A 156 4.94 -13.67 10.47
CA VAL A 156 3.54 -13.40 10.80
C VAL A 156 3.44 -12.31 11.87
N GLY A 157 4.22 -12.42 12.95
CA GLY A 157 4.26 -11.42 14.01
C GLY A 157 4.68 -10.03 13.52
N ASN A 158 5.73 -9.94 12.70
CA ASN A 158 6.21 -8.68 12.15
C ASN A 158 5.14 -8.00 11.29
N TYR A 159 4.51 -8.71 10.36
CA TYR A 159 3.50 -8.12 9.49
C TYR A 159 2.18 -7.86 10.21
N THR A 160 1.85 -8.64 11.25
CA THR A 160 0.72 -8.36 12.14
C THR A 160 0.91 -7.05 12.93
N MET A 161 2.12 -6.84 13.47
CA MET A 161 2.51 -5.60 14.15
C MET A 161 2.57 -4.43 13.17
N LEU A 162 3.11 -4.64 11.97
CA LEU A 162 3.23 -3.61 10.96
C LEU A 162 1.86 -3.17 10.45
N ALA A 163 0.97 -4.09 10.10
CA ALA A 163 -0.43 -3.82 9.72
C ALA A 163 -1.12 -2.92 10.76
N THR A 164 -1.00 -3.28 12.05
CA THR A 164 -1.55 -2.50 13.17
C THR A 164 -0.98 -1.08 13.20
N THR A 165 0.33 -0.96 13.03
CA THR A 165 1.03 0.33 13.00
C THR A 165 0.57 1.18 11.82
N LEU A 166 0.47 0.61 10.63
CA LEU A 166 0.03 1.27 9.40
C LEU A 166 -1.42 1.75 9.49
N HIS A 167 -2.30 0.91 10.04
CA HIS A 167 -3.69 1.25 10.32
C HIS A 167 -3.80 2.44 11.27
N VAL A 168 -3.08 2.41 12.40
CA VAL A 168 -3.04 3.52 13.35
C VAL A 168 -2.48 4.79 12.70
N LEU A 169 -1.45 4.70 11.86
CA LEU A 169 -0.89 5.84 11.16
C LEU A 169 -1.78 6.37 10.02
N ARG A 170 -2.81 5.60 9.62
CA ARG A 170 -3.72 5.87 8.50
C ARG A 170 -2.96 5.99 7.18
N LEU A 171 -1.95 5.15 6.99
CA LEU A 171 -1.19 5.15 5.73
C LEU A 171 -2.06 4.58 4.62
N GLN A 172 -1.93 5.17 3.43
CA GLN A 172 -2.62 4.74 2.22
C GLN A 172 -1.58 4.14 1.27
N PRO A 173 -1.96 3.16 0.42
CA PRO A 173 -1.07 2.58 -0.57
C PRO A 173 -0.26 3.64 -1.31
N ASP A 174 1.04 3.40 -1.47
CA ASP A 174 1.91 4.38 -2.10
C ASP A 174 1.52 4.57 -3.57
N PRO A 175 1.32 5.83 -4.02
CA PRO A 175 0.97 6.07 -5.41
C PRO A 175 2.10 5.61 -6.32
N PRO A 176 1.78 5.23 -7.57
CA PRO A 176 2.79 5.00 -8.59
C PRO A 176 3.73 6.20 -8.68
N ARG A 177 5.00 5.94 -8.98
CA ARG A 177 5.95 7.01 -9.20
C ARG A 177 5.44 7.92 -10.31
N ALA A 178 5.30 9.22 -10.03
CA ALA A 178 4.98 10.20 -11.05
C ALA A 178 6.00 10.09 -12.20
N ARG A 179 5.51 9.84 -13.42
CA ARG A 179 6.32 9.97 -14.62
C ARG A 179 6.56 11.47 -14.79
N ASN A 180 7.81 11.90 -14.85
CA ASN A 180 8.11 13.30 -15.14
C ASN A 180 7.53 13.64 -16.54
N GLY A 181 6.49 14.49 -16.59
CA GLY A 181 6.19 15.42 -17.69
C GLY A 181 5.97 14.92 -19.12
N ALA A 182 5.76 13.63 -19.39
CA ALA A 182 5.53 13.14 -20.77
C ALA A 182 4.05 13.11 -21.21
N ASP A 183 3.10 13.42 -20.32
CA ASP A 183 1.65 13.41 -20.61
C ASP A 183 0.93 14.58 -19.93
N ARG A 184 1.46 15.80 -20.06
CA ARG A 184 0.57 16.97 -19.97
C ARG A 184 -0.15 17.03 -21.32
N PRO A 185 -1.48 16.88 -21.41
CA PRO A 185 -2.17 17.26 -22.62
C PRO A 185 -1.79 18.71 -22.89
N ALA A 186 -1.19 18.97 -24.05
CA ALA A 186 -0.84 20.30 -24.47
C ALA A 186 -2.09 21.17 -24.29
N ALA A 187 -2.00 22.19 -23.44
CA ALA A 187 -3.05 23.18 -23.33
C ALA A 187 -3.30 23.69 -24.75
N ARG A 188 -4.47 23.34 -25.30
CA ARG A 188 -4.94 23.86 -26.57
C ARG A 188 -5.08 25.37 -26.35
N VAL A 189 -4.08 26.11 -26.80
CA VAL A 189 -4.20 27.56 -26.98
C VAL A 189 -5.24 27.73 -28.07
N GLU A 190 -6.49 27.97 -27.66
CA GLU A 190 -7.51 28.49 -28.55
C GLU A 190 -7.03 29.86 -29.03
N ARG A 191 -6.47 29.87 -30.24
CA ARG A 191 -6.24 31.10 -30.98
C ARG A 191 -7.62 31.62 -31.37
N SER A 192 -8.06 32.65 -30.65
CA SER A 192 -9.17 33.53 -31.03
C SER A 192 -8.96 34.00 -32.46
N VAL A 193 -9.76 33.48 -33.39
CA VAL A 193 -9.92 34.05 -34.73
C VAL A 193 -10.77 35.30 -34.56
N VAL A 194 -10.11 36.45 -34.59
CA VAL A 194 -10.75 37.74 -34.86
C VAL A 194 -11.03 37.77 -36.36
N ALA A 195 -12.28 37.49 -36.74
CA ALA A 195 -12.89 37.94 -37.98
C ALA A 195 -14.01 38.91 -37.55
N ASP A 196 -13.76 40.20 -37.67
CA ASP A 196 -14.33 41.02 -38.75
C ASP A 196 -15.86 41.10 -38.68
N GLU A 197 -16.34 42.02 -37.86
CA GLU A 197 -17.57 42.76 -38.16
C GLU A 197 -17.32 44.24 -37.89
N ARG A 198 -16.80 44.94 -38.90
CA ARG A 198 -17.08 46.36 -39.06
C ARG A 198 -18.51 46.50 -39.58
N GLY A 199 -19.42 46.94 -38.73
CA GLY A 199 -20.70 47.45 -39.23
C GLY A 199 -21.83 47.51 -38.21
N ALA A 200 -21.82 48.51 -37.32
CA ALA A 200 -22.98 49.38 -37.00
C ALA A 200 -22.79 50.05 -35.64
N ALA A 201 -22.95 51.38 -35.61
CA ALA A 201 -22.91 52.22 -34.42
C ALA A 201 -24.18 52.08 -33.55
N PRO A 202 -24.15 52.47 -32.26
CA PRO A 202 -25.25 52.27 -31.31
C PRO A 202 -26.09 53.53 -31.06
N ALA A 203 -27.38 53.37 -30.77
CA ALA A 203 -28.17 54.21 -29.83
C ALA A 203 -29.55 53.58 -29.54
N ARG A 204 -29.77 53.06 -28.32
CA ARG A 204 -30.57 53.62 -27.19
C ARG A 204 -32.10 53.41 -27.25
N SER A 205 -32.62 52.68 -26.27
CA SER A 205 -33.72 53.01 -25.32
C SER A 205 -33.99 51.76 -24.45
N ASP A 206 -33.74 51.81 -23.15
CA ASP A 206 -34.64 52.19 -22.04
C ASP A 206 -35.84 51.26 -21.82
N HIS A 207 -35.80 50.52 -20.70
CA HIS A 207 -36.87 50.17 -19.74
C HIS A 207 -36.42 48.95 -18.91
N SER A 208 -35.93 49.11 -17.68
CA SER A 208 -36.64 49.33 -16.41
C SER A 208 -37.58 48.18 -15.96
N ALA A 209 -37.11 47.52 -14.89
CA ALA A 209 -37.85 47.14 -13.67
C ALA A 209 -38.52 45.76 -13.54
N GLY A 210 -38.24 45.15 -12.37
CA GLY A 210 -39.09 44.24 -11.61
C GLY A 210 -38.84 42.75 -11.88
N GLY A 211 -38.60 41.85 -10.92
CA GLY A 211 -38.61 41.91 -9.46
C GLY A 211 -38.84 40.49 -8.91
N SER A 212 -38.17 40.14 -7.80
CA SER A 212 -38.52 39.09 -6.80
C SER A 212 -38.49 37.63 -7.29
N SER A 213 -37.61 36.70 -6.87
CA SER A 213 -37.07 36.28 -5.56
C SER A 213 -38.11 35.91 -4.49
N GLN A 214 -38.20 34.59 -4.26
CA GLN A 214 -38.40 33.90 -2.96
C GLN A 214 -39.79 34.01 -2.28
N ALA A 215 -40.31 33.06 -1.50
CA ALA A 215 -39.93 31.72 -1.06
C ALA A 215 -41.07 31.13 -0.19
N LEU A 216 -40.94 29.85 0.19
CA LEU A 216 -41.39 29.21 1.44
C LEU A 216 -42.90 29.02 1.71
N GLY A 217 -43.28 27.76 1.94
CA GLY A 217 -44.38 27.37 2.81
C GLY A 217 -43.85 26.38 3.86
N PRO A 218 -44.16 26.53 5.17
CA PRO A 218 -43.78 25.57 6.19
C PRO A 218 -44.95 24.68 6.66
N THR A 219 -44.54 23.49 7.14
CA THR A 219 -45.10 22.63 8.20
C THR A 219 -46.56 22.18 8.13
#